data_AF-A0A1I5J6Q9-F1
#
_entry.id   AF-A0A1I5J6Q9-F1
#
_cell.length_a   1.000
_cell.length_b   1.000
_cell.length_c   1.000
_cell.angle_alpha   90.00
_cell.angle_beta   90.00
_cell.angle_gamma   90.00
#
_symmetry.space_group_name_H-M   'P 1'
#
loop_
_entity.id
_entity.type
_entity.pdbx_description
1 polymer ?
#
loop_
_entity_poly.entity_id
_entity_poly.type
_entity_poly.pdbx_seq_one_letter_code
_entity_poly.pdbx_strand_id
1 'polypeptide(L)'
;MFKILQIYCQNVAHIDKNTYFCLQFVNKDLIFNMATTEKIDQLDKKILNILSKNARIPFKDVAAECGVSRAAIHQRVQHLIEANVIMGSGFDVNPKSLGYSTCTYVGITLERGSMYKDVVDCLQHIPEIVECHFTTGPYTMMVKLYARDNEQLMHLLNGRLQDIPGVVATETLISLEQSIKREIPVSISE
;
A
#
# COMPACT_ATOMS: atom_id res chain seq x y z
N MET A 1 -19.27 11.45 17.37
CA MET A 1 -18.65 10.32 16.63
C MET A 1 -17.12 10.42 16.52
N PHE A 2 -16.45 11.10 17.45
CA PHE A 2 -14.98 11.10 17.62
C PHE A 2 -14.57 10.77 19.07
N LYS A 3 -15.53 10.32 19.89
CA LYS A 3 -15.32 9.91 21.30
C LYS A 3 -15.38 8.39 21.51
N ILE A 4 -15.62 7.61 20.46
CA ILE A 4 -15.79 6.15 20.56
C ILE A 4 -14.46 5.39 20.39
N LEU A 5 -13.47 5.96 19.69
CA LEU A 5 -12.15 5.34 19.54
C LEU A 5 -11.21 5.55 20.74
N GLN A 6 -11.45 6.53 21.61
CA GLN A 6 -10.56 6.82 22.74
C GLN A 6 -10.93 6.06 24.03
N ILE A 7 -12.15 5.50 24.12
CA ILE A 7 -12.57 4.70 25.27
C ILE A 7 -12.06 3.24 25.15
N TYR A 8 -11.82 2.75 23.93
CA TYR A 8 -11.46 1.35 23.70
C TYR A 8 -10.05 0.95 24.17
N CYS A 9 -9.15 1.92 24.45
CA CYS A 9 -7.79 1.65 24.93
C CYS A 9 -7.61 1.77 26.45
N GLN A 10 -8.57 2.29 27.23
CA GLN A 10 -8.36 2.54 28.66
C GLN A 10 -9.07 1.57 29.62
N ASN A 11 -9.88 0.62 29.16
CA ASN A 11 -10.52 -0.37 30.04
C ASN A 11 -10.38 -1.79 29.50
N VAL A 12 -9.13 -2.26 29.41
CA VAL A 12 -8.82 -3.69 29.30
C VAL A 12 -8.94 -4.30 30.69
N ALA A 13 -10.14 -4.70 31.09
CA ALA A 13 -10.32 -5.47 32.32
C ALA A 13 -11.33 -6.62 32.23
N HIS A 14 -12.14 -6.74 31.17
CA HIS A 14 -12.98 -7.93 30.99
C HIS A 14 -13.08 -8.31 29.51
N ILE A 15 -12.42 -9.42 29.20
CA ILE A 15 -12.39 -10.06 27.89
C ILE A 15 -13.62 -10.98 27.82
N ASP A 16 -14.55 -10.70 26.90
CA ASP A 16 -15.64 -11.61 26.57
C ASP A 16 -15.43 -12.25 25.18
N LYS A 17 -15.85 -13.51 25.03
CA LYS A 17 -15.42 -14.42 23.96
C LYS A 17 -15.80 -13.98 22.53
N ASN A 18 -16.70 -13.01 22.37
CA ASN A 18 -17.11 -12.49 21.06
C ASN A 18 -16.19 -11.41 20.47
N THR A 19 -15.29 -10.81 21.26
CA THR A 19 -14.31 -9.82 20.74
C THR A 19 -13.12 -10.49 20.05
N TYR A 20 -12.97 -11.81 20.20
CA TYR A 20 -11.92 -12.58 19.51
C TYR A 20 -12.15 -12.69 17.99
N PHE A 21 -13.37 -12.50 17.50
CA PHE A 21 -13.63 -12.71 16.07
C PHE A 21 -13.02 -11.61 15.19
N CYS A 22 -12.98 -10.36 15.67
CA CYS A 22 -12.34 -9.27 14.92
C CYS A 22 -10.80 -9.31 15.02
N LEU A 23 -10.28 -9.80 16.16
CA LEU A 23 -8.83 -9.95 16.38
C LEU A 23 -8.24 -11.19 15.69
N GLN A 24 -9.04 -12.20 15.35
CA GLN A 24 -8.58 -13.39 14.62
C GLN A 24 -8.27 -13.13 13.13
N PHE A 25 -8.71 -12.01 12.57
CA PHE A 25 -8.33 -11.57 11.21
C PHE A 25 -7.08 -10.67 11.20
N VAL A 26 -6.62 -10.20 12.36
CA VAL A 26 -5.38 -9.46 12.45
C VAL A 26 -4.24 -10.47 12.50
N ASN A 27 -3.57 -10.63 11.36
CA ASN A 27 -2.45 -11.54 11.18
C ASN A 27 -1.41 -11.35 12.30
N LYS A 28 -0.77 -12.43 12.76
CA LYS A 28 0.37 -12.34 13.70
C LYS A 28 1.50 -11.46 13.12
N ASP A 29 1.62 -11.43 11.78
CA ASP A 29 2.53 -10.56 11.04
C ASP A 29 2.10 -9.08 11.05
N LEU A 30 0.79 -8.79 11.14
CA LEU A 30 0.29 -7.41 11.31
C LEU A 30 0.58 -6.88 12.73
N ILE A 31 0.47 -7.75 13.74
CA ILE A 31 0.82 -7.42 15.12
C ILE A 31 2.34 -7.24 15.26
N PHE A 32 3.14 -8.02 14.51
CA PHE A 32 4.60 -7.88 14.50
C PHE A 32 5.05 -6.56 13.83
N ASN A 33 4.40 -6.13 12.75
CA ASN A 33 4.68 -4.84 12.11
C ASN A 33 4.17 -3.61 12.88
N MET A 34 3.25 -3.80 13.83
CA MET A 34 2.83 -2.73 14.76
C MET A 34 3.88 -2.44 15.85
N ALA A 35 4.89 -3.30 16.02
CA ALA A 35 5.78 -3.30 17.19
C ALA A 35 7.09 -2.52 17.02
N THR A 36 7.38 -1.91 15.86
CA THR A 36 8.55 -1.04 15.71
C THR A 36 8.24 0.17 14.82
N THR A 37 7.37 1.07 15.27
CA THR A 37 7.53 2.46 14.84
C THR A 37 8.76 3.01 15.56
N GLU A 38 9.95 2.63 15.08
CA GLU A 38 11.15 3.41 15.39
C GLU A 38 10.81 4.86 15.01
N LYS A 39 10.91 5.73 16.00
CA LYS A 39 10.37 7.08 15.90
C LYS A 39 11.24 7.85 14.91
N ILE A 40 10.81 7.91 13.65
CA ILE A 40 11.41 8.73 12.59
C ILE A 40 11.58 10.15 13.12
N ASP A 41 12.83 10.61 13.21
CA ASP A 41 13.13 11.91 13.78
C ASP A 41 13.01 13.03 12.73
N GLN A 42 13.29 14.28 13.14
CA GLN A 42 13.19 15.43 12.24
C GLN A 42 14.20 15.39 11.09
N LEU A 43 15.39 14.84 11.33
CA LEU A 43 16.41 14.69 10.29
C LEU A 43 15.96 13.65 9.27
N ASP A 44 15.46 12.50 9.74
CA ASP A 44 14.93 11.44 8.87
C ASP A 44 13.78 11.96 8.00
N LYS A 45 12.86 12.76 8.57
CA LYS A 45 11.79 13.43 7.83
C LYS A 45 12.31 14.39 6.75
N LYS A 46 13.36 15.17 7.05
CA LYS A 46 13.99 16.04 6.05
C LYS A 46 14.61 15.22 4.92
N ILE A 47 15.33 14.15 5.25
CA ILE A 47 15.91 13.23 4.28
C ILE A 47 14.81 12.64 3.38
N LEU A 48 13.75 12.10 3.96
CA LEU A 48 12.61 11.52 3.22
C LEU A 48 11.94 12.55 2.30
N ASN A 49 11.75 13.79 2.76
CA ASN A 49 11.17 14.87 1.95
C ASN A 49 12.05 15.27 0.75
N ILE A 50 13.38 15.18 0.88
CA ILE A 50 14.32 15.46 -0.20
C ILE A 50 14.32 14.28 -1.19
N LEU A 51 14.47 13.05 -0.68
CA LEU A 51 14.58 11.84 -1.49
C LEU A 51 13.27 11.49 -2.22
N SER A 52 12.09 11.77 -1.64
CA SER A 52 10.80 11.53 -2.30
C SER A 52 10.59 12.39 -3.54
N LYS A 53 11.25 13.55 -3.61
CA LYS A 53 11.22 14.44 -4.78
C LYS A 53 12.24 14.05 -5.83
N ASN A 54 13.42 13.62 -5.39
CA ASN A 54 14.49 13.19 -6.28
C ASN A 54 15.36 12.12 -5.61
N ALA A 55 15.05 10.86 -5.85
CA ALA A 55 15.80 9.73 -5.30
C ALA A 55 17.25 9.63 -5.82
N ARG A 56 17.62 10.35 -6.90
CA ARG A 56 18.98 10.34 -7.48
C ARG A 56 19.88 11.44 -6.91
N ILE A 57 19.39 12.28 -6.00
CA ILE A 57 20.20 13.33 -5.41
C ILE A 57 21.41 12.72 -4.68
N PRO A 58 22.64 13.19 -4.94
CA PRO A 58 23.82 12.69 -4.25
C PRO A 58 23.70 12.93 -2.74
N PHE A 59 24.07 11.93 -1.93
CA PHE A 59 24.04 12.06 -0.47
C PHE A 59 24.91 13.20 0.07
N LYS A 60 25.90 13.64 -0.70
CA LYS A 60 26.68 14.85 -0.39
C LYS A 60 25.80 16.10 -0.34
N ASP A 61 24.87 16.23 -1.27
CA ASP A 61 24.03 17.42 -1.40
C ASP A 61 22.88 17.35 -0.38
N VAL A 62 22.32 16.16 -0.14
CA VAL A 62 21.39 15.92 0.98
C VAL A 62 22.04 16.28 2.32
N ALA A 63 23.30 15.90 2.52
CA ALA A 63 24.04 16.21 3.73
C ALA A 63 24.24 17.72 3.92
N ALA A 64 24.55 18.44 2.84
CA ALA A 64 24.66 19.89 2.86
C ALA A 64 23.33 20.57 3.23
N GLU A 65 22.22 20.13 2.64
CA GLU A 65 20.88 20.66 2.93
C GLU A 65 20.41 20.34 4.37
N CYS A 66 20.79 19.16 4.88
CA CYS A 66 20.46 18.73 6.23
C CYS A 66 21.41 19.25 7.33
N GLY A 67 22.54 19.87 6.95
CA GLY A 67 23.54 20.37 7.90
C GLY A 67 24.31 19.27 8.65
N VAL A 68 24.49 18.10 8.04
CA VAL A 68 25.16 16.94 8.65
C VAL A 68 26.24 16.35 7.72
N SER A 69 26.97 15.33 8.17
CA SER A 69 27.98 14.67 7.35
C SER A 69 27.36 13.70 6.33
N ARG A 70 28.05 13.49 5.21
CA ARG A 70 27.66 12.47 4.21
C ARG A 70 27.53 11.07 4.82
N ALA A 71 28.42 10.74 5.76
CA ALA A 71 28.39 9.46 6.46
C ALA A 71 27.13 9.32 7.33
N ALA A 72 26.70 10.40 7.99
CA ALA A 72 25.45 10.42 8.75
C ALA A 72 24.23 10.16 7.85
N ILE A 73 24.12 10.84 6.70
CA ILE A 73 23.04 10.59 5.74
C ILE A 73 23.03 9.13 5.27
N HIS A 74 24.19 8.59 4.91
CA HIS A 74 24.28 7.20 4.47
C HIS A 74 23.79 6.21 5.53
N GLN A 75 24.19 6.39 6.79
CA GLN A 75 23.73 5.56 7.89
C GLN A 75 22.22 5.69 8.13
N ARG A 76 21.67 6.91 8.07
CA ARG A 76 20.23 7.15 8.21
C ARG A 76 19.42 6.49 7.10
N VAL A 77 19.81 6.67 5.84
CA VAL A 77 19.10 6.06 4.70
C VAL A 77 19.14 4.53 4.79
N GLN A 78 20.30 3.95 5.12
CA GLN A 78 20.42 2.51 5.29
C GLN A 78 19.49 1.99 6.40
N HIS A 79 19.46 2.68 7.53
CA HIS A 79 18.56 2.35 8.64
C HIS A 79 17.08 2.48 8.24
N LEU A 80 16.70 3.54 7.50
CA LEU A 80 15.33 3.72 7.01
C LEU A 80 14.91 2.62 6.01
N ILE A 81 15.84 2.06 5.24
CA ILE A 81 15.59 0.90 4.37
C ILE A 81 15.40 -0.36 5.22
N GLU A 82 16.31 -0.62 6.17
CA GLU A 82 16.25 -1.79 7.06
C GLU A 82 14.99 -1.80 7.93
N ALA A 83 14.54 -0.61 8.37
CA ALA A 83 13.32 -0.42 9.15
C ALA A 83 12.03 -0.44 8.30
N ASN A 84 12.10 -0.75 6.99
CA ASN A 84 10.96 -0.72 6.07
C ASN A 84 10.23 0.64 6.04
N VAL A 85 10.94 1.74 6.26
CA VAL A 85 10.41 3.09 6.06
C VAL A 85 10.58 3.50 4.58
N ILE A 86 11.73 3.18 4.01
CA ILE A 86 11.97 3.27 2.56
C ILE A 86 11.71 1.87 1.97
N MET A 87 10.53 1.71 1.38
CA MET A 87 10.08 0.43 0.81
C MET A 87 10.69 0.12 -0.57
N GLY A 88 11.32 1.09 -1.22
CA GLY A 88 11.92 0.90 -2.53
C GLY A 88 12.39 2.21 -3.16
N SER A 89 13.08 2.08 -4.30
CA SER A 89 13.45 3.18 -5.18
C SER A 89 13.24 2.74 -6.62
N GLY A 90 12.63 3.60 -7.44
CA GLY A 90 12.25 3.24 -8.80
C GLY A 90 11.89 4.44 -9.65
N PHE A 91 11.65 4.18 -10.94
CA PHE A 91 11.15 5.18 -11.87
C PHE A 91 9.66 4.96 -12.09
N ASP A 92 8.93 6.07 -12.06
CA ASP A 92 7.58 6.10 -12.56
C ASP A 92 7.58 6.06 -14.08
N VAL A 93 7.17 4.92 -14.63
CA VAL A 93 7.02 4.75 -16.08
C VAL A 93 5.56 5.02 -16.45
N ASN A 94 5.35 5.80 -17.51
CA ASN A 94 4.02 6.03 -18.06
C ASN A 94 3.46 4.72 -18.65
N PRO A 95 2.38 4.13 -18.10
CA PRO A 95 1.83 2.87 -18.58
C PRO A 95 1.40 2.95 -20.06
N LYS A 96 0.90 4.11 -20.52
CA LYS A 96 0.50 4.32 -21.91
C LYS A 96 1.67 4.16 -22.89
N SER A 97 2.88 4.56 -22.48
CA SER A 97 4.09 4.40 -23.30
C SER A 97 4.53 2.94 -23.43
N LEU A 98 4.05 2.06 -22.55
CA LEU A 98 4.25 0.61 -22.60
C LEU A 98 3.11 -0.13 -23.32
N GLY A 99 2.14 0.61 -23.88
CA GLY A 99 0.96 0.06 -24.56
C GLY A 99 -0.23 -0.21 -23.64
N TYR A 100 -0.16 0.10 -22.35
CA TYR A 100 -1.29 -0.02 -21.42
C TYR A 100 -2.18 1.21 -21.50
N SER A 101 -3.23 1.13 -22.31
CA SER A 101 -4.13 2.26 -22.55
C SER A 101 -5.25 2.39 -21.51
N THR A 102 -5.54 1.31 -20.78
CA THR A 102 -6.70 1.22 -19.88
C THR A 102 -6.25 1.00 -18.44
N CYS A 103 -6.50 1.99 -17.57
CA CYS A 103 -6.36 1.83 -16.11
C CYS A 103 -7.72 1.48 -15.53
N THR A 104 -7.78 0.45 -14.69
CA THR A 104 -9.05 -0.07 -14.18
C THR A 104 -8.94 -0.42 -12.70
N TYR A 105 -9.97 -0.03 -11.97
CA TYR A 105 -10.20 -0.50 -10.61
C TYR A 105 -11.25 -1.59 -10.65
N VAL A 106 -11.02 -2.68 -9.94
CA VAL A 106 -11.96 -3.79 -9.85
C VAL A 106 -12.26 -4.06 -8.38
N GLY A 107 -13.51 -3.85 -7.99
CA GLY A 107 -14.04 -4.34 -6.72
C GLY A 107 -14.26 -5.84 -6.83
N ILE A 108 -13.68 -6.62 -5.92
CA ILE A 108 -13.81 -8.09 -5.89
C ILE A 108 -14.58 -8.46 -4.62
N THR A 109 -15.68 -9.19 -4.80
CA THR A 109 -16.45 -9.79 -3.72
C THR A 109 -16.00 -11.24 -3.55
N LEU A 110 -15.65 -11.59 -2.32
CA LEU A 110 -15.30 -12.96 -1.97
C LEU A 110 -16.49 -13.71 -1.37
N GLU A 111 -16.52 -15.03 -1.57
CA GLU A 111 -17.49 -15.93 -0.94
C GLU A 111 -17.42 -15.83 0.60
N ARG A 112 -16.19 -15.81 1.14
CA ARG A 112 -15.89 -15.62 2.55
C ARG A 112 -14.67 -14.72 2.70
N GLY A 113 -14.73 -13.75 3.61
CA GLY A 113 -13.60 -12.86 3.90
C GLY A 113 -12.32 -13.60 4.35
N SER A 114 -12.45 -14.80 4.92
CA SER A 114 -11.30 -15.65 5.28
C SER A 114 -10.46 -16.13 4.09
N MET A 115 -11.02 -16.11 2.87
CA MET A 115 -10.31 -16.52 1.65
C MET A 115 -9.39 -15.43 1.09
N TYR A 116 -9.34 -14.25 1.73
CA TYR A 116 -8.53 -13.13 1.27
C TYR A 116 -7.08 -13.50 0.96
N LYS A 117 -6.41 -14.25 1.86
CA LYS A 117 -5.00 -14.61 1.69
C LYS A 117 -4.80 -15.49 0.46
N ASP A 118 -5.59 -16.55 0.32
CA ASP A 118 -5.51 -17.48 -0.82
C ASP A 118 -5.77 -16.76 -2.15
N VAL A 119 -6.72 -15.81 -2.16
CA VAL A 119 -7.01 -15.00 -3.34
C VAL A 119 -5.86 -14.05 -3.65
N VAL A 120 -5.28 -13.37 -2.65
CA VAL A 120 -4.11 -12.50 -2.84
C VAL A 120 -2.94 -13.27 -3.44
N ASP A 121 -2.66 -14.48 -2.96
CA ASP A 121 -1.60 -15.34 -3.52
C ASP A 121 -1.86 -15.63 -5.01
N CYS A 122 -3.12 -15.84 -5.41
CA CYS A 122 -3.48 -15.99 -6.82
C CYS A 122 -3.30 -14.68 -7.61
N LEU A 123 -3.71 -13.54 -7.06
CA LEU A 123 -3.62 -12.23 -7.72
C LEU A 123 -2.17 -11.80 -7.96
N GLN A 124 -1.22 -12.17 -7.09
CA GLN A 124 0.20 -11.89 -7.27
C GLN A 124 0.78 -12.49 -8.56
N HIS A 125 0.14 -13.52 -9.12
CA HIS A 125 0.55 -14.14 -10.39
C HIS A 125 -0.04 -13.45 -11.63
N ILE A 126 -0.82 -12.37 -11.45
CA ILE A 126 -1.38 -11.54 -12.52
C ILE A 126 -0.60 -10.22 -12.58
N PRO A 127 0.42 -10.09 -13.45
CA PRO A 127 1.32 -8.94 -13.46
C PRO A 127 0.63 -7.62 -13.84
N GLU A 128 -0.52 -7.68 -14.49
CA GLU A 128 -1.34 -6.51 -14.80
C GLU A 128 -1.95 -5.87 -13.54
N ILE A 129 -2.07 -6.62 -12.44
CA ILE A 129 -2.55 -6.11 -11.15
C ILE A 129 -1.37 -5.48 -10.42
N VAL A 130 -1.45 -4.17 -10.21
CA VAL A 130 -0.36 -3.36 -9.64
C VAL A 130 -0.62 -2.94 -8.19
N GLU A 131 -1.87 -2.97 -7.74
CA GLU A 131 -2.24 -2.71 -6.36
C GLU A 131 -3.42 -3.61 -5.96
N CYS A 132 -3.43 -4.07 -4.72
CA CYS A 132 -4.51 -4.86 -4.15
C CYS A 132 -4.72 -4.45 -2.69
N HIS A 133 -5.96 -4.12 -2.34
CA HIS A 133 -6.31 -3.60 -1.03
C HIS A 133 -7.45 -4.41 -0.44
N PHE A 134 -7.38 -4.73 0.85
CA PHE A 134 -8.54 -5.16 1.63
C PHE A 134 -9.33 -3.92 2.05
N THR A 135 -10.61 -3.85 1.73
CA THR A 135 -11.39 -2.61 1.87
C THR A 135 -12.60 -2.78 2.76
N THR A 136 -12.91 -1.74 3.55
CA THR A 136 -14.26 -1.55 4.08
C THR A 136 -15.15 -1.02 2.95
N GLY A 137 -16.32 -1.62 2.71
CA GLY A 137 -17.21 -1.22 1.62
C GLY A 137 -18.06 -2.37 1.10
N PRO A 138 -18.68 -2.23 -0.08
CA PRO A 138 -19.51 -3.28 -0.68
C PRO A 138 -18.71 -4.47 -1.21
N TYR A 139 -17.41 -4.28 -1.48
CA TYR A 139 -16.50 -5.35 -1.93
C TYR A 139 -15.49 -5.69 -0.84
N THR A 140 -15.05 -6.94 -0.82
CA THR A 140 -14.01 -7.42 0.11
C THR A 140 -12.64 -6.85 -0.26
N MET A 141 -12.36 -6.72 -1.56
CA MET A 141 -11.08 -6.27 -2.08
C MET A 141 -11.27 -5.21 -3.17
N MET A 142 -10.29 -4.32 -3.31
CA MET A 142 -10.19 -3.38 -4.42
C MET A 142 -8.82 -3.56 -5.06
N VAL A 143 -8.81 -3.90 -6.34
CA VAL A 143 -7.56 -4.04 -7.11
C VAL A 143 -7.46 -2.94 -8.16
N LYS A 144 -6.24 -2.51 -8.45
CA LYS A 144 -5.94 -1.64 -9.57
C LYS A 144 -5.10 -2.43 -10.57
N LEU A 145 -5.50 -2.38 -11.82
CA LEU A 145 -4.81 -3.05 -12.91
C LEU A 145 -4.69 -2.18 -14.15
N TYR A 146 -3.76 -2.55 -15.01
CA TYR A 146 -3.56 -1.94 -16.32
C TYR A 146 -3.76 -2.99 -17.43
N ALA A 147 -4.58 -2.66 -18.42
CA ALA A 147 -4.77 -3.46 -19.63
C ALA A 147 -4.35 -2.66 -20.88
N ARG A 148 -3.93 -3.38 -21.92
CA ARG A 148 -3.53 -2.82 -23.22
C ARG A 148 -4.73 -2.29 -23.98
N ASP A 149 -5.83 -3.01 -23.94
CA ASP A 149 -7.08 -2.69 -24.59
C ASP A 149 -8.27 -3.36 -23.86
N ASN A 150 -9.47 -3.17 -24.40
CA ASN A 150 -10.69 -3.74 -23.84
C ASN A 150 -10.76 -5.27 -23.97
N GLU A 151 -10.09 -5.86 -24.96
CA GLU A 151 -10.06 -7.31 -25.17
C GLU A 151 -9.22 -8.00 -24.08
N GLN A 152 -8.02 -7.48 -23.82
CA GLN A 152 -7.19 -7.94 -22.70
C GLN A 152 -7.90 -7.71 -21.37
N LEU A 153 -8.57 -6.56 -21.18
CA LEU A 153 -9.35 -6.31 -19.97
C LEU A 153 -10.42 -7.38 -19.77
N MET A 154 -11.20 -7.70 -20.81
CA MET A 154 -12.22 -8.74 -20.74
C MET A 154 -11.63 -10.11 -20.37
N HIS A 155 -10.48 -10.46 -20.95
CA HIS A 155 -9.75 -11.68 -20.62
C HIS A 155 -9.26 -11.69 -19.14
N LEU A 156 -8.74 -10.57 -18.64
CA LEU A 156 -8.32 -10.44 -17.23
C LEU A 156 -9.51 -10.58 -16.27
N LEU A 157 -10.65 -9.99 -16.60
CA LEU A 157 -11.84 -10.08 -15.75
C LEU A 157 -12.42 -11.51 -15.74
N ASN A 158 -12.69 -12.08 -16.91
CA ASN A 158 -13.44 -13.33 -17.01
C ASN A 158 -12.57 -14.57 -16.93
N GLY A 159 -11.36 -14.55 -17.50
CA GLY A 159 -10.46 -15.72 -17.60
C GLY A 159 -9.31 -15.72 -16.60
N ARG A 160 -9.22 -14.70 -15.73
CA ARG A 160 -8.20 -14.64 -14.67
C ARG A 160 -8.81 -14.33 -13.32
N LEU A 161 -9.58 -13.25 -13.17
CA LEU A 161 -10.13 -12.87 -11.87
C LEU A 161 -11.31 -13.74 -11.43
N GLN A 162 -12.31 -13.93 -12.30
CA GLN A 162 -13.49 -14.74 -11.98
C GLN A 162 -13.19 -16.23 -11.79
N ASP A 163 -12.12 -16.72 -12.41
CA ASP A 163 -11.69 -18.12 -12.27
C ASP A 163 -10.97 -18.40 -10.93
N ILE A 164 -10.62 -17.36 -10.16
CA ILE A 164 -9.96 -17.56 -8.86
C ILE A 164 -10.97 -18.15 -7.86
N PRO A 165 -10.67 -19.31 -7.24
CA PRO A 165 -11.52 -19.89 -6.23
C PRO A 165 -11.80 -18.91 -5.08
N GLY A 166 -13.09 -18.68 -4.82
CA GLY A 166 -13.55 -17.75 -3.78
C GLY A 166 -13.98 -16.39 -4.30
N VAL A 167 -13.68 -16.03 -5.55
CA VAL A 167 -14.24 -14.83 -6.19
C VAL A 167 -15.68 -15.13 -6.63
N VAL A 168 -16.64 -14.34 -6.14
CA VAL A 168 -18.07 -14.54 -6.48
C VAL A 168 -18.62 -13.45 -7.40
N ALA A 169 -18.05 -12.25 -7.35
CA ALA A 169 -18.46 -11.15 -8.21
C ALA A 169 -17.32 -10.14 -8.36
N THR A 170 -17.35 -9.43 -9.49
CA THR A 170 -16.44 -8.33 -9.79
C THR A 170 -17.23 -7.11 -10.27
N GLU A 171 -16.89 -5.92 -9.78
CA GLU A 171 -17.40 -4.65 -10.30
C GLU A 171 -16.25 -3.82 -10.85
N THR A 172 -16.41 -3.33 -12.08
CA THR A 172 -15.32 -2.72 -12.84
C THR A 172 -15.53 -1.21 -13.00
N LEU A 173 -14.52 -0.42 -12.63
CA LEU A 173 -14.48 1.02 -12.76
C LEU A 173 -13.28 1.42 -13.63
N ILE A 174 -13.54 1.84 -14.87
CA ILE A 174 -12.49 2.28 -15.79
C ILE A 174 -12.12 3.74 -15.49
N SER A 175 -10.83 3.99 -15.27
CA SER A 175 -10.30 5.35 -15.14
C SER A 175 -10.16 5.98 -16.52
N LEU A 176 -10.91 7.06 -16.76
CA LEU A 176 -10.85 7.82 -18.01
C LEU A 176 -9.66 8.78 -18.03
N GLU A 177 -9.34 9.36 -16.87
CA GLU A 177 -8.24 10.29 -16.71
C GLU A 177 -7.66 10.20 -15.29
N GLN A 178 -6.32 10.24 -15.19
CA GLN A 178 -5.61 10.42 -13.93
C GLN A 178 -5.10 11.86 -13.86
N SER A 179 -5.90 12.76 -13.30
CA SER A 179 -5.53 14.19 -13.26
C SER A 179 -4.49 14.52 -12.17
N ILE A 180 -4.30 13.66 -11.17
CA ILE A 180 -3.35 13.86 -10.06
C ILE A 180 -2.59 12.56 -9.76
N LYS A 181 -1.25 12.67 -9.64
CA LYS A 181 -0.37 11.67 -9.05
C LYS A 181 0.70 12.38 -8.22
N ARG A 182 0.85 12.03 -6.95
CA ARG A 182 1.86 12.60 -6.03
C ARG A 182 2.09 11.66 -4.85
N GLU A 183 3.28 11.76 -4.26
CA GLU A 183 3.63 11.06 -3.01
C GLU A 183 2.93 11.67 -1.78
N ILE A 184 2.88 10.89 -0.70
CA ILE A 184 2.36 11.35 0.59
C ILE A 184 3.30 12.45 1.15
N PRO A 185 2.77 13.61 1.58
CA PRO A 185 3.60 14.67 2.13
C PRO A 185 4.24 14.26 3.46
N VAL A 186 5.54 14.47 3.59
CA VAL A 186 6.28 14.24 4.85
C VAL A 186 6.13 15.49 5.73
N SER A 187 5.44 15.35 6.88
CA SER A 187 5.23 16.46 7.81
C SER A 187 6.49 16.76 8.62
N ILE A 188 7.15 17.88 8.31
CA ILE A 188 8.28 18.42 9.07
C ILE A 188 7.70 19.39 10.09
N SER A 189 7.85 19.08 11.38
CA SER A 189 7.58 20.07 12.44
C SER A 189 8.68 21.12 12.40
N GLU A 190 8.31 22.38 12.19
CA GLU A 190 9.21 23.54 12.30
C GLU A 190 9.77 23.70 13.72
#